data_AF-A0A921LRB6-F1
#
_entry.id   AF-A0A921LRB6-F1
#
_cell.length_a   1.000
_cell.length_b   1.000
_cell.length_c   1.000
_cell.angle_alpha   90.00
_cell.angle_beta   90.00
_cell.angle_gamma   90.00
#
_symmetry.space_group_name_H-M   'P 1'
#
loop_
_entity.id
_entity.type
_entity.pdbx_description
1 polymer ?
#
loop_
_entity_poly.entity_id
_entity_poly.type
_entity_poly.pdbx_seq_one_letter_code
_entity_poly.pdbx_strand_id
1 'polypeptide(L)'
;DGEDLSDSIRDLTGMQDLFVFDANGKPDKIERMTVDYHKVQTFRHKPRFEDGPGQLLWDYTEKLVIDRATETIQFTRNIGTGCSVTHSCYVQEGVPDLLDRFDADELLIGAPGVPEDLVENSDLKIEFTITLDMKKGPQHTCTGYYDCFDLPEGWAAVMEDIWEFVSFYGFVGDMFDPDTYKQRRRRANELIFVYVTFDEYGKEYCYLADEDIYYPGSKVTVPVGIEGRESTAKVARIEYFPKEKAPFPLDKIKRIKPVRE
;
A
#
# COMPACT_ATOMS: atom_id res chain seq x y z
N ASP A 1 30.94 -28.88 -2.87
CA ASP A 1 31.43 -29.37 -1.56
C ASP A 1 32.33 -28.29 -0.98
N GLY A 2 31.78 -27.41 -0.15
CA GLY A 2 32.54 -26.33 0.47
C GLY A 2 33.21 -26.86 1.73
N GLU A 3 34.54 -26.92 1.74
CA GLU A 3 35.30 -27.17 2.97
C GLU A 3 35.07 -26.02 3.96
N ASP A 4 34.88 -26.35 5.24
CA ASP A 4 34.71 -25.37 6.31
C ASP A 4 36.02 -24.58 6.47
N LEU A 5 35.96 -23.28 6.13
CA LEU A 5 37.10 -22.38 6.15
C LEU A 5 37.66 -22.20 7.57
N SER A 6 36.81 -22.33 8.59
CA SER A 6 37.25 -22.28 9.99
C SER A 6 38.09 -23.51 10.33
N ASP A 7 37.69 -24.70 9.88
CA ASP A 7 38.46 -25.92 10.11
C ASP A 7 39.80 -25.88 9.38
N SER A 8 39.82 -25.37 8.15
CA SER A 8 41.05 -25.19 7.37
C SER A 8 42.04 -24.24 8.05
N ILE A 9 41.56 -23.15 8.66
CA ILE A 9 42.42 -22.19 9.36
C ILE A 9 42.87 -22.71 10.73
N ARG A 10 42.03 -23.48 11.45
CA ARG A 10 42.43 -24.13 12.71
C ARG A 10 43.56 -25.11 12.48
N ASP A 11 43.49 -25.90 11.41
CA ASP A 11 44.53 -26.86 11.04
C ASP A 11 45.84 -26.18 10.65
N LEU A 12 45.77 -25.00 10.02
CA LEU A 12 46.93 -24.28 9.54
C LEU A 12 47.63 -23.44 10.63
N THR A 13 46.87 -22.93 11.61
CA THR A 13 47.36 -22.02 12.65
C THR A 13 47.55 -22.68 14.02
N GLY A 14 46.95 -23.85 14.24
CA GLY A 14 46.96 -24.56 15.53
C GLY A 14 46.14 -23.91 16.64
N MET A 15 45.40 -22.83 16.33
CA MET A 15 44.57 -22.11 17.29
C MET A 15 43.14 -22.63 17.22
N GLN A 16 42.75 -23.47 18.18
CA GLN A 16 41.45 -24.16 18.18
C GLN A 16 40.26 -23.22 18.41
N ASP A 17 40.51 -22.05 19.01
CA ASP A 17 39.46 -21.07 19.35
C ASP A 17 39.20 -20.04 18.23
N LEU A 18 39.81 -20.23 17.05
CA LEU A 18 39.63 -19.34 15.91
C LEU A 18 38.30 -19.64 15.20
N PHE A 19 37.43 -18.63 15.16
CA PHE A 19 36.27 -18.60 14.28
C PHE A 19 36.60 -17.64 13.13
N VAL A 20 36.56 -18.17 11.91
CA VAL A 20 36.66 -17.32 10.73
C VAL A 20 35.26 -16.82 10.44
N PHE A 21 35.03 -15.53 10.64
CA PHE A 21 33.88 -14.84 10.08
C PHE A 21 34.11 -14.79 8.56
N ASP A 22 33.77 -15.87 7.87
CA ASP A 22 33.58 -15.76 6.45
C ASP A 22 32.49 -14.69 6.26
N ALA A 23 32.68 -13.77 5.33
CA ALA A 23 31.68 -12.72 5.10
C ALA A 23 30.37 -13.27 4.49
N ASN A 24 30.06 -14.56 4.67
CA ASN A 24 28.75 -15.17 4.41
C ASN A 24 27.75 -14.90 5.54
N GLY A 25 28.20 -14.43 6.71
CA GLY A 25 27.30 -14.02 7.79
C GLY A 25 26.71 -12.62 7.67
N LYS A 26 27.01 -11.87 6.59
CA LYS A 26 26.32 -10.60 6.32
C LYS A 26 25.09 -10.89 5.46
N PRO A 27 23.89 -10.39 5.84
CA PRO A 27 22.71 -10.53 5.01
C PRO A 27 23.01 -10.02 3.60
N ASP A 28 22.43 -10.69 2.61
CA ASP A 28 22.68 -10.33 1.22
C ASP A 28 22.19 -8.89 0.94
N LYS A 29 22.70 -8.27 -0.11
CA LYS A 29 22.35 -6.89 -0.46
C LYS A 29 21.30 -6.88 -1.56
N ILE A 30 20.33 -5.99 -1.40
CA ILE A 30 19.40 -5.62 -2.47
C ILE A 30 20.18 -4.75 -3.47
N GLU A 31 20.29 -5.20 -4.71
CA GLU A 31 20.84 -4.43 -5.84
C GLU A 31 19.75 -3.60 -6.53
N ARG A 32 18.52 -4.12 -6.58
CA ARG A 32 17.37 -3.38 -7.10
C ARG A 32 16.09 -3.80 -6.39
N MET A 33 15.28 -2.81 -6.02
CA MET A 33 13.89 -3.01 -5.58
C MET A 33 12.95 -2.44 -6.65
N THR A 34 11.98 -3.25 -7.08
CA THR A 34 10.90 -2.82 -7.96
C THR A 34 9.56 -3.04 -7.27
N VAL A 35 8.70 -2.03 -7.27
CA VAL A 35 7.33 -2.10 -6.75
C VAL A 35 6.39 -1.70 -7.87
N ASP A 36 5.62 -2.64 -8.36
CA ASP A 36 4.51 -2.41 -9.28
C ASP A 36 3.21 -2.35 -8.48
N TYR A 37 2.40 -1.33 -8.72
CA TYR A 37 1.11 -1.09 -8.09
C TYR A 37 0.07 -0.87 -9.18
N HIS A 38 -1.08 -1.55 -9.07
CA HIS A 38 -2.16 -1.47 -10.04
C HIS A 38 -3.50 -1.30 -9.35
N LYS A 39 -4.15 -0.16 -9.58
CA LYS A 39 -5.47 0.16 -9.07
C LYS A 39 -6.46 0.23 -10.22
N VAL A 40 -7.45 -0.66 -10.15
CA VAL A 40 -8.60 -0.68 -11.03
C VAL A 40 -9.82 -0.31 -10.22
N GLN A 41 -10.48 0.77 -10.62
CA GLN A 41 -11.68 1.24 -9.95
C GLN A 41 -12.82 1.44 -10.95
N THR A 42 -13.98 0.88 -10.64
CA THR A 42 -15.19 1.00 -11.47
C THR A 42 -16.13 2.02 -10.85
N PHE A 43 -16.39 3.10 -11.56
CA PHE A 43 -17.41 4.07 -11.16
C PHE A 43 -18.71 3.76 -11.88
N ARG A 44 -19.74 3.48 -11.08
CA ARG A 44 -21.11 3.34 -11.58
C ARG A 44 -21.73 4.73 -11.62
N HIS A 45 -22.05 5.21 -12.81
CA HIS A 45 -22.75 6.47 -12.99
C HIS A 45 -24.16 6.22 -13.50
N LYS A 46 -25.09 7.12 -13.15
CA LYS A 46 -26.39 7.16 -13.82
C LYS A 46 -26.18 7.44 -15.32
N PRO A 47 -27.04 6.90 -16.20
CA PRO A 47 -27.08 7.34 -17.58
C PRO A 47 -27.31 8.85 -17.61
N ARG A 48 -26.37 9.59 -18.22
CA ARG A 48 -26.63 10.94 -18.71
C ARG A 48 -26.97 10.75 -20.19
N PHE A 49 -28.25 10.96 -20.55
CA PHE A 49 -28.81 10.83 -21.91
C PHE A 49 -29.08 9.39 -22.38
N GLU A 50 -29.32 9.20 -23.68
CA GLU A 50 -29.72 7.92 -24.32
C GLU A 50 -28.65 6.82 -24.26
N ASP A 51 -27.43 7.16 -23.83
CA ASP A 51 -26.43 6.16 -23.48
C ASP A 51 -26.82 5.54 -22.15
N GLY A 52 -27.12 4.23 -22.17
CA GLY A 52 -27.53 3.43 -21.01
C GLY A 52 -26.54 3.50 -19.82
N PRO A 53 -26.71 2.68 -18.78
CA PRO A 53 -25.82 2.73 -17.62
C PRO A 53 -24.36 2.58 -18.03
N GLY A 54 -23.58 3.65 -17.87
CA GLY A 54 -22.16 3.69 -18.19
C GLY A 54 -21.33 3.32 -16.97
N GLN A 55 -20.45 2.33 -17.12
CA GLN A 55 -19.37 2.07 -16.17
C GLN A 55 -18.13 2.82 -16.65
N LEU A 56 -17.57 3.67 -15.79
CA LEU A 56 -16.27 4.27 -16.04
C LEU A 56 -15.21 3.44 -15.33
N LEU A 57 -14.32 2.82 -16.11
CA LEU A 57 -13.17 2.10 -15.58
C LEU A 57 -12.00 3.08 -15.44
N TRP A 58 -11.49 3.22 -14.22
CA TRP A 58 -10.28 3.95 -13.91
C TRP A 58 -9.15 2.97 -13.67
N ASP A 59 -8.28 2.86 -14.68
CA ASP A 59 -7.09 2.04 -14.66
C ASP A 59 -5.87 2.93 -14.37
N TYR A 60 -5.26 2.69 -13.21
CA TYR A 60 -4.18 3.50 -12.67
C TYR A 60 -3.03 2.60 -12.24
N THR A 61 -1.81 2.88 -12.72
CA THR A 61 -0.62 2.13 -12.31
C THR A 61 0.46 3.05 -11.78
N GLU A 62 1.22 2.53 -10.84
CA GLU A 62 2.44 3.14 -10.34
C GLU A 62 3.57 2.12 -10.37
N LYS A 63 4.79 2.58 -10.66
CA LYS A 63 6.00 1.75 -10.64
C LYS A 63 7.12 2.51 -9.98
N LEU A 64 7.64 1.97 -8.89
CA LEU A 64 8.85 2.43 -8.21
C LEU A 64 10.01 1.50 -8.56
N VAL A 65 11.15 2.07 -8.94
CA VAL A 65 12.40 1.35 -9.17
C VAL A 65 13.50 2.06 -8.40
N ILE A 66 14.12 1.36 -7.44
CA ILE A 66 15.27 1.82 -6.67
C ILE A 66 16.45 0.97 -7.10
N ASP A 67 17.45 1.58 -7.73
CA ASP A 67 18.58 0.87 -8.36
C ASP A 67 19.92 1.30 -7.75
N ARG A 68 20.65 0.33 -7.19
CA ARG A 68 21.95 0.55 -6.56
C ARG A 68 23.03 0.89 -7.57
N ALA A 69 23.05 0.24 -8.73
CA ALA A 69 24.13 0.35 -9.71
C ALA A 69 24.13 1.72 -10.42
N THR A 70 22.94 2.26 -10.69
CA THR A 70 22.79 3.60 -11.26
C THR A 70 22.60 4.68 -10.20
N GLU A 71 22.48 4.30 -8.92
CA GLU A 71 22.15 5.15 -7.77
C GLU A 71 20.93 6.06 -8.05
N THR A 72 19.91 5.48 -8.68
CA THR A 72 18.72 6.22 -9.09
C THR A 72 17.45 5.65 -8.49
N ILE A 73 16.51 6.54 -8.19
CA ILE A 73 15.12 6.19 -7.93
C ILE A 73 14.28 6.73 -9.08
N GLN A 74 13.49 5.85 -9.69
CA GLN A 74 12.52 6.20 -10.71
C GLN A 74 11.12 5.84 -10.22
N PHE A 75 10.20 6.79 -10.37
CA PHE A 75 8.79 6.59 -10.05
C PHE A 75 7.92 7.02 -11.21
N THR A 76 7.22 6.07 -11.81
CA THR A 76 6.35 6.27 -12.96
C THR A 76 4.91 6.05 -12.55
N ARG A 77 4.01 6.96 -12.91
CA ARG A 77 2.56 6.83 -12.75
C ARG A 77 1.89 6.89 -14.11
N ASN A 78 0.94 6.01 -14.38
CA ASN A 78 0.09 6.08 -15.56
C ASN A 78 -1.35 6.37 -15.11
N ILE A 79 -1.90 7.50 -15.59
CA ILE A 79 -3.20 8.04 -15.20
C ILE A 79 -4.16 7.87 -16.37
N GLY A 80 -4.93 6.77 -16.36
CA GLY A 80 -5.84 6.43 -17.44
C GLY A 80 -5.14 6.27 -18.80
N THR A 81 -5.89 6.44 -19.89
CA THR A 81 -5.35 6.28 -21.25
C THR A 81 -4.60 7.53 -21.68
N GLY A 82 -3.27 7.46 -21.74
CA GLY A 82 -2.44 8.46 -22.45
C GLY A 82 -1.76 9.51 -21.56
N CYS A 83 -1.87 9.42 -20.24
CA CYS A 83 -1.05 10.23 -19.34
C CYS A 83 -0.05 9.35 -18.58
N SER A 84 1.23 9.62 -18.76
CA SER A 84 2.31 8.99 -17.99
C SER A 84 3.21 10.08 -17.42
N VAL A 85 3.53 9.97 -16.14
CA VAL A 85 4.36 10.93 -15.41
C VAL A 85 5.50 10.15 -14.77
N THR A 86 6.75 10.48 -15.10
CA THR A 86 7.93 9.85 -14.52
C THR A 86 8.78 10.88 -13.79
N HIS A 87 9.07 10.60 -12.52
CA HIS A 87 10.09 11.28 -11.74
C HIS A 87 11.33 10.38 -11.69
N SER A 88 12.50 10.98 -11.83
CA SER A 88 13.77 10.29 -11.71
C SER A 88 14.77 11.17 -10.99
N CYS A 89 15.43 10.63 -9.97
CA CYS A 89 16.51 11.32 -9.26
C CYS A 89 17.72 10.40 -9.13
N TYR A 90 18.90 10.98 -9.37
CA TYR A 90 20.18 10.40 -8.99
C TYR A 90 20.59 10.99 -7.64
N VAL A 91 20.94 10.15 -6.68
CA VAL A 91 21.41 10.59 -5.37
C VAL A 91 22.68 9.81 -5.04
N GLN A 92 23.81 10.48 -5.23
CA GLN A 92 25.13 9.89 -5.01
C GLN A 92 25.23 9.29 -3.60
N GLU A 93 25.60 8.01 -3.50
CA GLU A 93 25.69 7.22 -2.26
C GLU A 93 24.35 7.05 -1.50
N GLY A 94 23.40 7.96 -1.63
CA GLY A 94 22.12 7.94 -0.92
C GLY A 94 21.21 6.77 -1.31
N VAL A 95 21.19 6.36 -2.58
CA VAL A 95 20.38 5.19 -3.00
C VAL A 95 20.96 3.87 -2.46
N PRO A 96 22.27 3.59 -2.59
CA PRO A 96 22.90 2.48 -1.89
C PRO A 96 22.65 2.47 -0.38
N ASP A 97 22.74 3.64 0.27
CA ASP A 97 22.50 3.80 1.71
C ASP A 97 21.05 3.53 2.10
N LEU A 98 20.08 3.97 1.28
CA LEU A 98 18.66 3.65 1.48
C LEU A 98 18.43 2.15 1.41
N LEU A 99 18.94 1.48 0.37
CA LEU A 99 18.80 0.03 0.21
C LEU A 99 19.50 -0.77 1.31
N ASP A 100 20.59 -0.25 1.89
CA ASP A 100 21.30 -0.87 3.02
C ASP A 100 20.53 -0.75 4.36
N ARG A 101 19.48 0.08 4.46
CA ARG A 101 18.58 0.13 5.64
C ARG A 101 17.64 -1.06 5.71
N PHE A 102 17.37 -1.67 4.56
CA PHE A 102 16.42 -2.77 4.45
C PHE A 102 17.11 -4.09 4.73
N ASP A 103 16.58 -4.85 5.69
CA ASP A 103 17.00 -6.23 5.90
C ASP A 103 16.47 -7.08 4.75
N ALA A 104 17.36 -7.52 3.86
CA ALA A 104 16.97 -8.23 2.65
C ALA A 104 16.41 -9.63 2.93
N ASP A 105 16.78 -10.22 4.07
CA ASP A 105 16.25 -11.53 4.48
C ASP A 105 14.85 -11.38 5.12
N GLU A 106 14.56 -10.20 5.68
CA GLU A 106 13.29 -9.92 6.37
C GLU A 106 12.25 -9.12 5.57
N LEU A 107 12.65 -8.39 4.53
CA LEU A 107 11.76 -7.42 3.84
C LEU A 107 10.50 -8.05 3.22
N LEU A 108 10.60 -9.29 2.76
CA LEU A 108 9.49 -10.05 2.20
C LEU A 108 8.98 -11.16 3.14
N ILE A 109 9.35 -11.13 4.42
CA ILE A 109 8.82 -12.10 5.38
C ILE A 109 7.31 -11.89 5.54
N GLY A 110 6.59 -12.98 5.30
CA GLY A 110 5.24 -13.28 5.79
C GLY A 110 4.25 -12.13 5.78
N ALA A 111 3.28 -12.19 4.87
CA ALA A 111 2.06 -11.42 5.05
C ALA A 111 1.33 -11.91 6.33
N PRO A 112 0.66 -11.04 7.12
CA PRO A 112 -0.03 -11.43 8.35
C PRO A 112 -1.06 -12.56 8.18
N GLY A 113 -1.48 -12.81 6.94
CA GLY A 113 -2.37 -13.89 6.54
C GLY A 113 -3.74 -13.36 6.17
N VAL A 114 -4.29 -13.91 5.09
CA VAL A 114 -5.59 -13.53 4.55
C VAL A 114 -6.71 -14.20 5.33
N PRO A 115 -7.62 -13.45 5.96
CA PRO A 115 -8.79 -14.02 6.61
C PRO A 115 -9.71 -14.73 5.61
N GLU A 116 -10.33 -15.84 6.02
CA GLU A 116 -11.27 -16.58 5.15
C GLU A 116 -12.58 -15.81 4.89
N ASP A 117 -12.93 -14.85 5.75
CA ASP A 117 -14.20 -14.12 5.74
C ASP A 117 -14.10 -12.73 5.08
N LEU A 118 -13.06 -12.48 4.28
CA LEU A 118 -12.96 -11.24 3.51
C LEU A 118 -14.06 -11.13 2.45
N VAL A 119 -14.59 -9.92 2.31
CA VAL A 119 -15.54 -9.57 1.27
C VAL A 119 -14.79 -8.96 0.10
N GLU A 120 -14.94 -9.55 -1.08
CA GLU A 120 -14.42 -8.96 -2.31
C GLU A 120 -15.20 -7.71 -2.69
N ASN A 121 -14.46 -6.66 -3.06
CA ASN A 121 -15.03 -5.45 -3.63
C ASN A 121 -14.94 -5.53 -5.16
N SER A 122 -16.09 -5.68 -5.84
CA SER A 122 -16.13 -5.75 -7.30
C SER A 122 -15.78 -4.43 -8.00
N ASP A 123 -15.89 -3.30 -7.28
CA ASP A 123 -15.72 -1.96 -7.84
C ASP A 123 -14.34 -1.38 -7.54
N LEU A 124 -13.52 -2.03 -6.70
CA LEU A 124 -12.16 -1.60 -6.39
C LEU A 124 -11.24 -2.81 -6.23
N LYS A 125 -10.21 -2.85 -7.08
CA LYS A 125 -9.13 -3.82 -7.00
C LYS A 125 -7.80 -3.07 -6.95
N ILE A 126 -6.99 -3.34 -5.94
CA ILE A 126 -5.64 -2.76 -5.82
C ILE A 126 -4.67 -3.92 -5.61
N GLU A 127 -3.78 -4.13 -6.58
CA GLU A 127 -2.82 -5.23 -6.60
C GLU A 127 -1.40 -4.69 -6.58
N PHE A 128 -0.46 -5.52 -6.14
CA PHE A 128 0.95 -5.19 -6.17
C PHE A 128 1.83 -6.35 -6.60
N THR A 129 3.04 -6.00 -7.00
CA THR A 129 4.17 -6.92 -7.13
C THR A 129 5.42 -6.23 -6.61
N ILE A 130 6.05 -6.80 -5.59
CA ILE A 130 7.37 -6.37 -5.10
C ILE A 130 8.40 -7.38 -5.60
N THR A 131 9.46 -6.89 -6.24
CA THR A 131 10.58 -7.69 -6.74
C THR A 131 11.89 -7.16 -6.18
N LEU A 132 12.70 -8.05 -5.59
CA LEU A 132 14.04 -7.77 -5.09
C LEU A 132 15.06 -8.54 -5.91
N ASP A 133 15.94 -7.81 -6.58
CA ASP A 133 17.14 -8.36 -7.19
C ASP A 133 18.28 -8.35 -6.17
N MET A 134 18.73 -9.54 -5.82
CA MET A 134 19.74 -9.76 -4.79
C MET A 134 21.14 -9.81 -5.40
N LYS A 135 22.14 -9.40 -4.62
CA LYS A 135 23.54 -9.37 -5.08
C LYS A 135 24.13 -10.77 -5.26
N LYS A 136 23.89 -11.68 -4.32
CA LYS A 136 24.42 -13.04 -4.32
C LYS A 136 23.33 -14.08 -4.53
N GLY A 137 22.17 -13.86 -3.90
CA GLY A 137 21.03 -14.76 -3.83
C GLY A 137 20.14 -14.70 -5.07
N PRO A 138 19.07 -15.52 -5.10
CA PRO A 138 18.09 -15.47 -6.15
C PRO A 138 17.27 -14.18 -6.08
N GLN A 139 16.56 -13.87 -7.16
CA GLN A 139 15.51 -12.87 -7.14
C GLN A 139 14.36 -13.33 -6.24
N HIS A 140 13.79 -12.42 -5.45
CA HIS A 140 12.60 -12.67 -4.65
C HIS A 140 11.43 -11.83 -5.14
N THR A 141 10.23 -12.41 -5.14
CA THR A 141 9.01 -11.73 -5.59
C THR A 141 7.85 -12.05 -4.66
N CYS A 142 7.07 -11.03 -4.33
CA CYS A 142 5.81 -11.13 -3.58
C CYS A 142 4.71 -10.41 -4.37
N THR A 143 3.52 -11.00 -4.43
CA THR A 143 2.35 -10.44 -5.10
C THR A 143 1.11 -10.61 -4.24
N GLY A 144 0.11 -9.76 -4.44
CA GLY A 144 -1.15 -9.83 -3.69
C GLY A 144 -1.97 -8.56 -3.83
N TYR A 145 -2.92 -8.37 -2.93
CA TYR A 145 -3.65 -7.10 -2.82
C TYR A 145 -2.84 -6.09 -2.02
N TYR A 146 -2.88 -4.82 -2.42
CA TYR A 146 -2.12 -3.78 -1.72
C TYR A 146 -2.84 -3.33 -0.45
N ASP A 147 -2.86 -4.21 0.54
CA ASP A 147 -3.51 -4.06 1.83
C ASP A 147 -2.72 -4.76 2.94
N CYS A 148 -3.06 -4.48 4.20
CA CYS A 148 -2.31 -5.00 5.35
C CYS A 148 -2.43 -6.53 5.56
N PHE A 149 -3.18 -7.28 4.75
CA PHE A 149 -3.25 -8.74 4.85
C PHE A 149 -2.26 -9.44 3.94
N ASP A 150 -2.01 -8.88 2.75
CA ASP A 150 -1.14 -9.48 1.72
C ASP A 150 0.25 -8.82 1.67
N LEU A 151 0.39 -7.59 2.18
CA LEU A 151 1.69 -6.92 2.27
C LEU A 151 2.58 -7.57 3.37
N PRO A 152 3.91 -7.60 3.17
CA PRO A 152 4.85 -8.05 4.21
C PRO A 152 4.67 -7.28 5.52
N GLU A 153 4.86 -7.94 6.67
CA GLU A 153 4.63 -7.33 8.00
C GLU A 153 5.45 -6.04 8.22
N GLY A 154 6.68 -5.98 7.69
CA GLY A 154 7.57 -4.81 7.75
C GLY A 154 7.33 -3.73 6.69
N TRP A 155 6.37 -3.92 5.77
CA TRP A 155 6.22 -3.06 4.59
C TRP A 155 5.95 -1.60 4.93
N ALA A 156 5.17 -1.33 5.99
CA ALA A 156 4.88 0.04 6.41
C ALA A 156 6.16 0.82 6.78
N ALA A 157 7.11 0.19 7.48
CA ALA A 157 8.38 0.82 7.84
C ALA A 157 9.25 1.06 6.60
N VAL A 158 9.30 0.09 5.68
CA VAL A 158 10.00 0.24 4.40
C VAL A 158 9.44 1.41 3.60
N MET A 159 8.12 1.53 3.50
CA MET A 159 7.49 2.61 2.75
C MET A 159 7.66 3.97 3.43
N GLU A 160 7.68 4.03 4.77
CA GLU A 160 8.00 5.24 5.53
C GLU A 160 9.44 5.70 5.26
N ASP A 161 10.43 4.80 5.26
CA ASP A 161 11.83 5.11 4.92
C ASP A 161 11.98 5.59 3.47
N ILE A 162 11.32 4.93 2.51
CA ILE A 162 11.32 5.35 1.11
C ILE A 162 10.68 6.73 0.99
N TRP A 163 9.52 6.96 1.62
CA TRP A 163 8.82 8.23 1.57
C TRP A 163 9.64 9.38 2.16
N GLU A 164 10.28 9.17 3.32
CA GLU A 164 11.19 10.15 3.92
C GLU A 164 12.31 10.53 2.93
N PHE A 165 12.85 9.54 2.21
CA PHE A 165 13.89 9.74 1.21
C PHE A 165 13.38 10.51 -0.02
N VAL A 166 12.21 10.18 -0.57
CA VAL A 166 11.76 10.69 -1.88
C VAL A 166 10.88 11.94 -1.82
N SER A 167 10.22 12.20 -0.69
CA SER A 167 9.19 13.24 -0.57
C SER A 167 9.70 14.65 -0.89
N PHE A 168 10.95 14.97 -0.53
CA PHE A 168 11.58 16.25 -0.85
C PHE A 168 11.73 16.47 -2.36
N TYR A 169 11.82 15.40 -3.15
CA TYR A 169 12.01 15.44 -4.59
C TYR A 169 10.69 15.46 -5.38
N GLY A 170 9.55 15.65 -4.69
CA GLY A 170 8.24 15.80 -5.34
C GLY A 170 7.62 14.49 -5.83
N PHE A 171 8.11 13.35 -5.34
CA PHE A 171 7.45 12.06 -5.54
C PHE A 171 6.12 12.11 -4.78
N VAL A 172 5.01 11.81 -5.47
CA VAL A 172 3.66 11.79 -4.91
C VAL A 172 2.88 10.68 -5.60
N GLY A 173 2.25 9.79 -4.85
CA GLY A 173 1.52 8.65 -5.40
C GLY A 173 0.75 7.87 -4.34
N ASP A 174 -0.22 7.08 -4.78
CA ASP A 174 -1.10 6.29 -3.91
C ASP A 174 -0.31 5.23 -3.12
N MET A 175 0.78 4.67 -3.68
CA MET A 175 1.61 3.66 -3.00
C MET A 175 2.31 4.19 -1.75
N PHE A 176 2.58 5.50 -1.69
CA PHE A 176 3.23 6.12 -0.54
C PHE A 176 2.23 6.50 0.56
N ASP A 177 0.93 6.45 0.26
CA ASP A 177 -0.11 6.86 1.20
C ASP A 177 -0.36 5.76 2.26
N PRO A 178 -0.15 6.06 3.56
CA PRO A 178 -0.46 5.14 4.64
C PRO A 178 -1.90 4.65 4.63
N ASP A 179 -2.84 5.49 4.21
CA ASP A 179 -4.26 5.10 4.12
C ASP A 179 -4.51 4.11 2.98
N THR A 180 -3.55 3.88 2.08
CA THR A 180 -3.61 2.83 1.07
C THR A 180 -3.03 1.52 1.61
N TYR A 181 -1.76 1.47 2.00
CA TYR A 181 -1.10 0.21 2.39
C TYR A 181 -1.44 -0.27 3.81
N LYS A 182 -1.99 0.58 4.68
CA LYS A 182 -2.55 0.18 5.99
C LYS A 182 -4.05 -0.14 5.91
N GLN A 183 -4.69 0.11 4.77
CA GLN A 183 -6.08 -0.27 4.53
C GLN A 183 -6.22 -1.79 4.64
N ARG A 184 -7.42 -2.27 4.99
CA ARG A 184 -7.74 -3.69 5.01
C ARG A 184 -9.04 -3.93 4.27
N ARG A 185 -9.16 -5.06 3.56
CA ARG A 185 -10.47 -5.52 3.05
C ARG A 185 -11.46 -5.77 4.20
N ARG A 186 -12.73 -5.47 3.95
CA ARG A 186 -13.81 -5.67 4.92
C ARG A 186 -14.04 -7.16 5.18
N ARG A 187 -14.27 -7.55 6.42
CA ARG A 187 -14.79 -8.88 6.75
C ARG A 187 -16.32 -8.92 6.75
N ALA A 188 -16.89 -10.09 6.50
CA ALA A 188 -18.33 -10.26 6.31
C ALA A 188 -19.19 -9.76 7.49
N ASN A 189 -18.68 -9.83 8.72
CA ASN A 189 -19.37 -9.40 9.95
C ASN A 189 -19.15 -7.92 10.31
N GLU A 190 -18.43 -7.15 9.49
CA GLU A 190 -18.07 -5.77 9.79
C GLU A 190 -19.00 -4.76 9.12
N LEU A 191 -19.29 -3.69 9.86
CA LEU A 191 -20.00 -2.51 9.39
C LEU A 191 -19.02 -1.55 8.70
N ILE A 192 -19.55 -0.75 7.77
CA ILE A 192 -18.78 0.21 6.99
C ILE A 192 -18.94 1.60 7.63
N PHE A 193 -17.86 2.12 8.20
CA PHE A 193 -17.80 3.45 8.78
C PHE A 193 -17.08 4.38 7.81
N VAL A 194 -17.80 5.37 7.30
CA VAL A 194 -17.27 6.34 6.35
C VAL A 194 -17.09 7.67 7.07
N TYR A 195 -15.85 8.14 7.10
CA TYR A 195 -15.50 9.43 7.67
C TYR A 195 -15.49 10.45 6.54
N VAL A 196 -16.22 11.55 6.73
CA VAL A 196 -16.36 12.60 5.72
C VAL A 196 -15.97 13.96 6.27
N THR A 197 -15.45 14.81 5.40
CA THR A 197 -15.16 16.22 5.68
C THR A 197 -16.01 17.11 4.78
N PHE A 198 -16.46 18.25 5.31
CA PHE A 198 -17.17 19.27 4.55
C PHE A 198 -16.23 20.34 3.99
N ASP A 199 -15.07 20.51 4.64
CA ASP A 199 -14.04 21.48 4.31
C ASP A 199 -12.69 20.76 4.25
N GLU A 200 -11.72 21.29 3.48
CA GLU A 200 -10.42 20.65 3.23
C GLU A 200 -9.59 20.40 4.49
N TYR A 201 -9.76 21.24 5.51
CA TYR A 201 -9.14 21.10 6.85
C TYR A 201 -10.20 20.95 7.95
N GLY A 202 -11.39 20.49 7.56
CA GLY A 202 -12.54 20.36 8.46
C GLY A 202 -12.45 19.16 9.38
N LYS A 203 -13.31 19.15 10.40
CA LYS A 203 -13.49 17.98 11.27
C LYS A 203 -14.08 16.81 10.48
N GLU A 204 -13.61 15.60 10.77
CA GLU A 204 -14.23 14.37 10.27
C GLU A 204 -15.55 14.05 10.99
N TYR A 205 -16.53 13.62 10.22
CA TYR A 205 -17.82 13.14 10.70
C TYR A 205 -18.05 11.70 10.25
N CYS A 206 -18.43 10.85 11.19
CA CYS A 206 -18.63 9.42 10.96
C CYS A 206 -20.08 9.13 10.53
N TYR A 207 -20.23 8.35 9.46
CA TYR A 207 -21.48 7.84 8.94
C TYR A 207 -21.40 6.34 8.70
N LEU A 208 -22.55 5.65 8.76
CA LEU A 208 -22.67 4.25 8.35
C LEU A 208 -23.00 4.16 6.87
N ALA A 209 -22.42 3.18 6.18
CA ALA A 209 -22.76 2.82 4.81
C ALA A 209 -23.36 1.40 4.76
N ASP A 210 -24.29 1.20 3.83
CA ASP A 210 -24.88 -0.11 3.53
C ASP A 210 -24.13 -0.84 2.41
N GLU A 211 -23.43 -0.09 1.54
CA GLU A 211 -22.68 -0.60 0.41
C GLU A 211 -21.22 -0.14 0.48
N ASP A 212 -20.29 -1.01 0.07
CA ASP A 212 -18.85 -0.77 0.09
C ASP A 212 -18.36 -0.18 -1.25
N ILE A 213 -19.04 0.88 -1.69
CA ILE A 213 -18.82 1.53 -3.00
C ILE A 213 -18.12 2.88 -2.87
N TYR A 214 -17.79 3.27 -1.65
CA TYR A 214 -17.16 4.55 -1.35
C TYR A 214 -15.64 4.39 -1.33
N TYR A 215 -14.94 5.49 -1.56
CA TYR A 215 -13.48 5.54 -1.56
C TYR A 215 -13.00 6.93 -1.13
N PRO A 216 -11.80 7.04 -0.51
CA PRO A 216 -11.19 8.32 -0.18
C PRO A 216 -11.22 9.29 -1.36
N GLY A 217 -11.58 10.53 -1.09
CA GLY A 217 -11.71 11.59 -2.08
C GLY A 217 -13.06 11.67 -2.81
N SER A 218 -13.88 10.62 -2.76
CA SER A 218 -15.20 10.61 -3.41
C SER A 218 -16.19 11.58 -2.72
N LYS A 219 -17.17 12.09 -3.47
CA LYS A 219 -18.23 12.96 -2.93
C LYS A 219 -19.47 12.15 -2.59
N VAL A 220 -20.01 12.35 -1.40
CA VAL A 220 -21.18 11.63 -0.89
C VAL A 220 -22.23 12.59 -0.34
N THR A 221 -23.49 12.19 -0.40
CA THR A 221 -24.60 12.94 0.21
C THR A 221 -24.93 12.37 1.58
N VAL A 222 -24.87 13.23 2.60
CA VAL A 222 -25.05 12.84 3.99
C VAL A 222 -26.08 13.73 4.70
N PRO A 223 -26.85 13.18 5.65
CA PRO A 223 -27.77 13.98 6.47
C PRO A 223 -27.02 14.73 7.58
N VAL A 224 -27.25 16.05 7.69
CA VAL A 224 -26.68 16.94 8.71
C VAL A 224 -27.77 17.55 9.60
N GLY A 225 -27.42 17.85 10.85
CA GLY A 225 -28.35 18.45 11.84
C GLY A 225 -29.52 17.55 12.27
N ILE A 226 -30.33 18.00 13.22
CA ILE A 226 -31.45 17.21 13.77
C ILE A 226 -32.51 16.94 12.69
N GLU A 227 -32.73 17.91 11.81
CA GLU A 227 -33.71 17.82 10.72
C GLU A 227 -33.26 16.93 9.55
N GLY A 228 -32.02 16.43 9.57
CA GLY A 228 -31.51 15.53 8.54
C GLY A 228 -31.37 16.16 7.15
N ARG A 229 -31.10 17.47 7.09
CA ARG A 229 -30.86 18.20 5.85
C ARG A 229 -29.73 17.52 5.06
N GLU A 230 -29.91 17.36 3.76
CA GLU A 230 -28.88 16.77 2.90
C GLU A 230 -27.77 17.78 2.63
N SER A 231 -26.52 17.31 2.71
CA SER A 231 -25.32 18.06 2.35
C SER A 231 -24.32 17.16 1.63
N THR A 232 -23.49 17.75 0.78
CA THR A 232 -22.40 17.03 0.09
C THR A 232 -21.14 17.12 0.94
N ALA A 233 -20.49 15.98 1.15
CA ALA A 233 -19.21 15.88 1.85
C ALA A 233 -18.21 15.08 1.01
N LYS A 234 -16.92 15.21 1.32
CA LYS A 234 -15.84 14.42 0.72
C LYS A 234 -15.48 13.28 1.68
N VAL A 235 -15.36 12.05 1.18
CA VAL A 235 -14.86 10.92 1.97
C VAL A 235 -13.39 11.18 2.29
N ALA A 236 -13.05 11.18 3.57
CA ALA A 236 -11.67 11.26 4.05
C ALA A 236 -11.07 9.85 4.07
N ARG A 237 -11.73 8.92 4.78
CA ARG A 237 -11.27 7.54 4.97
C ARG A 237 -12.44 6.61 5.29
N ILE A 238 -12.19 5.31 5.20
CA ILE A 238 -13.17 4.25 5.46
C ILE A 238 -12.57 3.25 6.43
N GLU A 239 -13.31 2.95 7.49
CA GLU A 239 -12.94 1.91 8.45
C GLU A 239 -14.02 0.83 8.53
N TYR A 240 -13.58 -0.38 8.84
CA TYR A 240 -14.44 -1.52 9.05
C TYR A 240 -14.34 -1.95 10.51
N PHE A 241 -15.48 -2.12 11.19
CA PHE A 241 -15.51 -2.70 12.54
C PHE A 241 -16.72 -3.60 12.74
N PRO A 242 -16.59 -4.67 13.54
CA PRO A 242 -17.74 -5.39 14.03
C PRO A 242 -18.57 -4.46 14.94
N LYS A 243 -19.87 -4.76 15.09
CA LYS A 243 -20.81 -3.95 15.87
C LYS A 243 -20.32 -3.65 17.29
N GLU A 244 -19.62 -4.59 17.91
CA GLU A 244 -19.14 -4.52 19.29
C GLU A 244 -17.96 -3.56 19.45
N LYS A 245 -17.24 -3.25 18.36
CA LYS A 245 -16.10 -2.32 18.33
C LYS A 245 -16.43 -0.99 17.63
N ALA A 246 -17.72 -0.68 17.47
CA ALA A 246 -18.14 0.54 16.80
C ALA A 246 -17.54 1.79 17.49
N PRO A 247 -16.97 2.75 16.74
CA PRO A 247 -16.32 3.93 17.31
C PRO A 247 -17.31 4.87 18.02
N PHE A 248 -18.60 4.77 17.67
CA PHE A 248 -19.68 5.52 18.29
C PHE A 248 -20.91 4.62 18.50
N PRO A 249 -21.84 4.98 19.41
CA PRO A 249 -23.10 4.25 19.58
C PRO A 249 -23.90 4.24 18.27
N LEU A 250 -24.23 3.05 17.76
CA LEU A 250 -24.85 2.88 16.43
C LEU A 250 -26.21 3.58 16.29
N ASP A 251 -26.93 3.79 17.38
CA ASP A 251 -28.20 4.54 17.42
C ASP A 251 -28.02 6.05 17.18
N LYS A 252 -26.79 6.56 17.34
CA LYS A 252 -26.44 7.97 17.14
C LYS A 252 -25.76 8.24 15.80
N ILE A 253 -25.27 7.21 15.13
CA ILE A 253 -24.60 7.36 13.83
C ILE A 253 -25.65 7.40 12.73
N LYS A 254 -25.56 8.42 11.88
CA LYS A 254 -26.43 8.53 10.71
C LYS A 254 -25.88 7.71 9.56
N ARG A 255 -26.74 7.38 8.60
CA ARG A 255 -26.36 6.64 7.41
C ARG A 255 -26.10 7.58 6.22
N ILE A 256 -25.12 7.23 5.39
CA ILE A 256 -24.95 7.83 4.08
C ILE A 256 -26.23 7.57 3.28
N LYS A 257 -26.70 8.57 2.54
CA LYS A 257 -27.86 8.36 1.68
C LYS A 257 -27.42 7.53 0.47
N PRO A 258 -28.20 6.50 0.08
CA PRO A 258 -27.97 5.80 -1.17
C PRO A 258 -27.86 6.81 -2.31
N VAL A 259 -27.05 6.51 -3.31
CA VAL A 259 -27.09 7.25 -4.57
C VAL A 259 -28.50 7.01 -5.12
N ARG A 260 -29.43 7.96 -4.94
CA ARG A 260 -30.84 7.81 -5.36
C ARG A 260 -30.85 7.30 -6.79
N GLU A 261 -31.60 6.24 -7.10
CA GLU A 261 -31.81 5.74 -8.48
C GLU A 261 -32.44 6.80 -9.40
#